data_AF-A0A8H7QZ34-F1
#
_entry.id   AF-A0A8H7QZ34-F1
#
_cell.length_a   1.000
_cell.length_b   1.000
_cell.length_c   1.000
_cell.angle_alpha   90.00
_cell.angle_beta   90.00
_cell.angle_gamma   90.00
#
_symmetry.space_group_name_H-M   'P 1'
#
loop_
_entity.id
_entity.type
_entity.pdbx_description
1 polymer ?
#
loop_
_entity_poly.entity_id
_entity_poly.type
_entity_poly.pdbx_seq_one_letter_code
_entity_poly.pdbx_strand_id
1 'polypeptide(L)'
;MKKDIIDKVLRKLTVYTVENNIASFNNSTGETSVICLEDFENHLKQVARIEYDVMKSHYATLSDFLMSEEALESSHTQSYEIMTVGEYQQDLRNLNNTSLNLETFPTDDTQLLVTYVKNSIMSPDESLTKEMIARYNENYLFKEDVYWIKRSIRDKVNVAVQSIFPRLNVSVQMIRSSHTELAFSDGTINMGIVVPSCSIKDKGGFFKFQKRYDCLKNMDNFIKPFEEIGMIDLKHCPNRWDAVIFTDSMSGNLCKLSVDSGLMYEREKLIGAYLELDKRIRPLITVILHFSRSHGLKKAEGNPFLSTYSHIILVLNFLMNGLKHPVIPSLQNLPQKQECNFEDCLYTKNKGVVVTRSFRKSIHELGILYHTCVLIKHNGDNDLNISTENRTVWKSYNNDSLGTLLIAFFKYYANSKNLTGGISIFYAGKRRFRDLSTSIVIQDPFLPSNNISCVCESFAKKLIIQRFDAAWKALKAGESLQFICGSDLDSY
;
A
#
# COMPACT_ATOMS: atom_id res chain seq x y z
N MET A 1 39.14 3.23 -33.22
CA MET A 1 39.09 1.99 -34.02
C MET A 1 38.76 0.78 -33.13
N LYS A 2 39.58 0.45 -32.12
CA LYS A 2 39.35 -0.70 -31.21
C LYS A 2 37.96 -0.71 -30.54
N LYS A 3 37.52 0.40 -29.93
CA LYS A 3 36.19 0.51 -29.27
C LYS A 3 34.99 0.39 -30.24
N ASP A 4 35.09 0.99 -31.43
CA ASP A 4 34.04 0.94 -32.45
C ASP A 4 33.81 -0.50 -32.97
N ILE A 5 34.87 -1.30 -33.07
CA ILE A 5 34.78 -2.70 -33.46
C ILE A 5 34.18 -3.54 -32.34
N ILE A 6 34.59 -3.32 -31.08
CA ILE A 6 34.00 -3.98 -29.91
C ILE A 6 32.47 -3.76 -29.91
N ASP A 7 32.03 -2.51 -30.02
CA ASP A 7 30.60 -2.16 -30.02
C ASP A 7 29.84 -2.82 -31.19
N LYS A 8 30.45 -2.90 -32.38
CA LYS A 8 29.85 -3.53 -33.57
C LYS A 8 29.68 -5.03 -33.40
N VAL A 9 30.72 -5.72 -32.91
CA VAL A 9 30.67 -7.18 -32.66
C VAL A 9 29.64 -7.50 -31.57
N LEU A 10 29.60 -6.72 -30.49
CA LEU A 10 28.63 -6.90 -29.40
C LEU A 10 27.18 -6.64 -29.87
N ARG A 11 26.93 -5.67 -30.76
CA ARG A 11 25.59 -5.49 -31.35
C ARG A 11 25.17 -6.67 -32.21
N LYS A 12 26.10 -7.24 -32.98
CA LYS A 12 25.82 -8.44 -33.79
C LYS A 12 25.54 -9.65 -32.90
N LEU A 13 26.25 -9.76 -31.78
CA LEU A 13 25.95 -10.77 -30.76
C LEU A 13 24.51 -10.63 -30.27
N THR A 14 24.09 -9.44 -29.83
CA THR A 14 22.72 -9.23 -29.34
C THR A 14 21.65 -9.60 -30.37
N VAL A 15 21.85 -9.23 -31.65
CA VAL A 15 20.90 -9.60 -32.72
C VAL A 15 20.89 -11.12 -32.95
N TYR A 16 22.08 -11.73 -33.05
CA TYR A 16 22.20 -13.16 -33.31
C TYR A 16 21.59 -14.01 -32.21
N THR A 17 21.76 -13.61 -30.94
CA THR A 17 21.17 -14.28 -29.78
C THR A 17 19.64 -14.33 -29.85
N VAL A 18 18.99 -13.26 -30.31
CA VAL A 18 17.51 -13.23 -30.42
C VAL A 18 17.01 -14.23 -31.46
N GLU A 19 17.73 -14.37 -32.57
CA GLU A 19 17.30 -15.19 -33.71
C GLU A 19 17.68 -16.68 -33.58
N ASN A 20 18.76 -16.98 -32.86
CA ASN A 20 19.38 -18.32 -32.83
C ASN A 20 19.46 -18.91 -31.42
N ASN A 21 18.57 -18.48 -30.52
CA ASN A 21 18.53 -18.97 -29.17
C ASN A 21 18.16 -20.48 -29.13
N ILE A 22 19.03 -21.28 -28.54
CA ILE A 22 18.83 -22.74 -28.37
C ILE A 22 18.16 -23.09 -27.04
N ALA A 23 18.08 -22.15 -26.08
CA ALA A 23 17.29 -22.28 -24.85
C ALA A 23 16.94 -20.91 -24.24
N SER A 24 15.65 -20.65 -24.02
CA SER A 24 15.14 -19.48 -23.28
C SER A 24 14.46 -19.87 -21.98
N PHE A 25 14.72 -19.12 -20.91
CA PHE A 25 13.94 -19.19 -19.67
C PHE A 25 13.91 -17.84 -18.95
N ASN A 26 12.80 -17.59 -18.25
CA ASN A 26 12.59 -16.39 -17.45
C ASN A 26 12.92 -16.69 -15.99
N ASN A 27 14.03 -16.14 -15.49
CA ASN A 27 14.35 -16.18 -14.06
C ASN A 27 14.09 -14.81 -13.41
N SER A 28 14.13 -14.76 -12.08
CA SER A 28 13.95 -13.53 -11.28
C SER A 28 14.90 -12.38 -11.65
N THR A 29 15.97 -12.68 -12.39
CA THR A 29 17.02 -11.75 -12.83
C THR A 29 16.90 -11.29 -14.29
N GLY A 30 16.09 -11.94 -15.14
CA GLY A 30 15.96 -11.59 -16.56
C GLY A 30 15.68 -12.77 -17.49
N GLU A 31 15.57 -12.47 -18.78
CA GLU A 31 15.48 -13.46 -19.85
C GLU A 31 16.89 -13.97 -20.16
N THR A 32 17.11 -15.27 -19.95
CA THR A 32 18.36 -15.94 -20.31
C THR A 32 18.23 -16.52 -21.71
N SER A 33 19.25 -16.31 -22.54
CA SER A 33 19.35 -16.89 -23.88
C SER A 33 20.70 -17.57 -24.05
N VAL A 34 20.68 -18.78 -24.58
CA VAL A 34 21.88 -19.60 -24.79
C VAL A 34 22.13 -19.73 -26.30
N ILE A 35 23.37 -19.60 -26.74
CA ILE A 35 23.79 -19.87 -28.13
C ILE A 35 25.07 -20.71 -28.17
N CYS A 36 25.29 -21.42 -29.26
CA CYS A 36 26.59 -22.04 -29.55
C CYS A 36 27.60 -20.98 -29.98
N LEU A 37 28.76 -20.93 -29.32
CA LEU A 37 29.78 -19.91 -29.59
C LEU A 37 30.43 -20.10 -30.97
N GLU A 38 30.62 -21.35 -31.40
CA GLU A 38 31.18 -21.69 -32.71
C GLU A 38 30.25 -21.24 -33.86
N ASP A 39 28.94 -21.47 -33.71
CA ASP A 39 27.95 -21.04 -34.71
C ASP A 39 27.93 -19.51 -34.84
N PHE A 40 28.04 -18.79 -33.72
CA PHE A 40 28.16 -17.34 -33.75
C PHE A 40 29.47 -16.87 -34.41
N GLU A 41 30.60 -17.53 -34.13
CA GLU A 41 31.88 -17.22 -34.80
C GLU A 41 31.77 -17.42 -36.32
N ASN A 42 31.11 -18.50 -36.75
CA ASN A 42 30.87 -18.80 -38.16
C ASN A 42 29.91 -17.78 -38.80
N HIS A 43 28.88 -17.35 -38.08
CA HIS A 43 28.00 -16.26 -38.52
C HIS A 43 28.78 -14.95 -38.71
N LEU A 44 29.62 -14.56 -37.75
CA LEU A 44 30.44 -13.34 -37.85
C LEU A 44 31.36 -13.37 -39.08
N LYS A 45 32.00 -14.50 -39.38
CA LYS A 45 32.83 -14.67 -40.59
C LYS A 45 32.04 -14.41 -41.88
N GLN A 46 30.75 -14.72 -41.89
CA GLN A 46 29.89 -14.57 -43.07
C GLN A 46 29.30 -13.16 -43.19
N VAL A 47 28.71 -12.62 -42.12
CA VAL A 47 27.94 -11.36 -42.17
C VAL A 47 28.72 -10.11 -41.76
N ALA A 48 29.88 -10.28 -41.10
CA ALA A 48 30.67 -9.20 -40.51
C ALA A 48 32.18 -9.49 -40.63
N ARG A 49 32.61 -9.92 -41.83
CA ARG A 49 33.98 -10.37 -42.10
C ARG A 49 35.04 -9.33 -41.75
N ILE A 50 34.78 -8.05 -42.05
CA ILE A 50 35.73 -6.97 -41.77
C ILE A 50 35.91 -6.81 -40.27
N GLU A 51 34.80 -6.75 -39.51
CA GLU A 51 34.84 -6.66 -38.05
C GLU A 51 35.51 -7.88 -37.42
N TYR A 52 35.25 -9.07 -37.94
CA TYR A 52 35.86 -10.31 -37.50
C TYR A 52 37.38 -10.36 -37.74
N ASP A 53 37.84 -9.96 -38.93
CA ASP A 53 39.27 -9.94 -39.29
C ASP A 53 40.03 -8.95 -38.39
N VAL A 54 39.45 -7.78 -38.09
CA VAL A 54 40.07 -6.83 -37.18
C VAL A 54 40.03 -7.31 -35.73
N MET A 55 38.95 -7.97 -35.28
CA MET A 55 38.91 -8.63 -33.97
C MET A 55 40.04 -9.66 -33.84
N LYS A 56 40.23 -10.55 -34.84
CA LYS A 56 41.30 -11.56 -34.85
C LYS A 56 42.71 -10.98 -34.90
N SER A 57 42.88 -9.75 -35.39
CA SER A 57 44.17 -9.05 -35.33
C SER A 57 44.57 -8.64 -33.90
N HIS A 58 43.62 -8.63 -32.96
CA HIS A 58 43.81 -8.21 -31.58
C HIS A 58 43.60 -9.33 -30.55
N TYR A 59 42.79 -10.35 -30.87
CA TYR A 59 42.43 -11.44 -29.97
C TYR A 59 42.57 -12.79 -30.68
N ALA A 60 43.12 -13.80 -30.00
CA ALA A 60 43.39 -15.10 -30.62
C ALA A 60 42.09 -15.86 -30.95
N THR A 61 41.11 -15.84 -30.05
CA THR A 61 39.79 -16.46 -30.23
C THR A 61 38.65 -15.48 -29.98
N LEU A 62 37.44 -15.82 -30.46
CA LEU A 62 36.23 -15.09 -30.10
C LEU A 62 35.97 -15.14 -28.58
N SER A 63 36.31 -16.26 -27.94
CA SER A 63 36.26 -16.40 -26.48
C SER A 63 37.18 -15.39 -25.79
N ASP A 64 38.44 -15.27 -26.23
CA ASP A 64 39.39 -14.31 -25.65
C ASP A 64 38.92 -12.86 -25.81
N PHE A 65 38.29 -12.56 -26.95
CA PHE A 65 37.66 -11.25 -27.18
C PHE A 65 36.52 -11.00 -26.19
N LEU A 66 35.56 -11.92 -26.09
CA LEU A 66 34.38 -11.76 -25.25
C LEU A 66 34.75 -11.67 -23.76
N MET A 67 35.79 -12.38 -23.32
CA MET A 67 36.30 -12.38 -21.95
C MET A 67 37.25 -11.22 -21.63
N SER A 68 37.55 -10.35 -22.60
CA SER A 68 38.39 -9.17 -22.35
C SER A 68 37.68 -8.11 -21.51
N GLU A 69 38.44 -7.40 -20.67
CA GLU A 69 37.89 -6.30 -19.85
C GLU A 69 37.15 -5.27 -20.73
N GLU A 70 37.69 -4.95 -21.91
CA GLU A 70 37.08 -3.93 -22.78
C GLU A 70 35.75 -4.36 -23.38
N ALA A 71 35.57 -5.65 -23.69
CA ALA A 71 34.29 -6.18 -24.18
C ALA A 71 33.25 -6.26 -23.05
N LEU A 72 33.67 -6.70 -21.86
CA LEU A 72 32.81 -6.76 -20.67
C LEU A 72 32.34 -5.37 -20.24
N GLU A 73 33.19 -4.35 -20.30
CA GLU A 73 32.84 -2.95 -20.00
C GLU A 73 31.92 -2.32 -21.05
N SER A 74 32.10 -2.67 -22.33
CA SER A 74 31.31 -2.10 -23.45
C SER A 74 29.94 -2.77 -23.60
N SER A 75 29.70 -3.90 -22.93
CA SER A 75 28.41 -4.61 -22.98
C SER A 75 27.34 -3.94 -22.09
N HIS A 76 26.63 -2.97 -22.67
CA HIS A 76 25.65 -2.14 -21.96
C HIS A 76 24.26 -2.80 -21.80
N THR A 77 23.87 -3.71 -22.69
CA THR A 77 22.48 -4.26 -22.78
C THR A 77 22.36 -5.72 -22.34
N GLN A 78 23.48 -6.43 -22.20
CA GLN A 78 23.50 -7.88 -21.98
C GLN A 78 24.75 -8.22 -21.16
N SER A 79 24.66 -9.08 -20.14
CA SER A 79 25.83 -9.75 -19.57
C SER A 79 25.93 -11.13 -20.19
N TYR A 80 27.12 -11.70 -20.28
CA TYR A 80 27.29 -13.04 -20.83
C TYR A 80 28.41 -13.78 -20.11
N GLU A 81 28.29 -15.09 -20.09
CA GLU A 81 29.27 -16.04 -19.55
C GLU A 81 29.53 -17.11 -20.62
N ILE A 82 30.77 -17.56 -20.74
CA ILE A 82 31.14 -18.70 -21.58
C ILE A 82 31.25 -19.91 -20.67
N MET A 83 30.57 -20.99 -21.03
CA MET A 83 30.64 -22.27 -20.32
C MET A 83 30.56 -23.44 -21.29
N THR A 84 31.08 -24.59 -20.92
CA THR A 84 30.89 -25.81 -21.70
C THR A 84 29.49 -26.39 -21.51
N VAL A 85 29.05 -27.28 -22.39
CA VAL A 85 27.80 -28.03 -22.21
C VAL A 85 27.81 -28.79 -20.88
N GLY A 86 28.94 -29.40 -20.51
CA GLY A 86 29.10 -30.10 -19.23
C GLY A 86 29.00 -29.18 -18.00
N GLU A 87 29.60 -27.99 -18.07
CA GLU A 87 29.49 -26.97 -17.00
C GLU A 87 28.06 -26.43 -16.89
N TYR A 88 27.40 -26.17 -18.02
CA TYR A 88 26.01 -25.70 -18.06
C TYR A 88 25.05 -26.67 -17.36
N GLN A 89 25.27 -27.98 -17.52
CA GLN A 89 24.48 -29.04 -16.89
C GLN A 89 24.67 -29.14 -15.38
N GLN A 90 25.88 -28.84 -14.88
CA GLN A 90 26.21 -28.92 -13.45
C GLN A 90 25.88 -27.63 -12.70
N ASP A 91 25.63 -26.53 -13.41
CA ASP A 91 25.28 -25.26 -12.80
C ASP A 91 23.89 -25.33 -12.14
N LEU A 92 23.88 -25.16 -10.81
CA LEU A 92 22.66 -25.17 -9.99
C LEU A 92 21.61 -24.15 -10.47
N ARG A 93 22.04 -23.07 -11.14
CA ARG A 93 21.16 -22.04 -11.73
C ARG A 93 20.31 -22.59 -12.88
N ASN A 94 20.74 -23.69 -13.50
CA ASN A 94 20.17 -24.24 -14.73
C ASN A 94 19.45 -25.59 -14.53
N LEU A 95 19.51 -26.19 -13.32
CA LEU A 95 19.00 -27.53 -13.01
C LEU A 95 17.50 -27.75 -13.24
N ASN A 96 16.68 -26.69 -13.25
CA ASN A 96 15.24 -26.78 -13.48
C ASN A 96 14.84 -26.59 -14.96
N ASN A 97 15.82 -26.41 -15.86
CA ASN A 97 15.58 -26.11 -17.27
C ASN A 97 15.55 -27.40 -18.10
N THR A 98 14.36 -27.90 -18.43
CA THR A 98 14.16 -29.14 -19.20
C THR A 98 14.28 -28.98 -20.72
N SER A 99 14.74 -27.83 -21.21
CA SER A 99 14.57 -27.41 -22.61
C SER A 99 15.83 -27.40 -23.50
N LEU A 100 17.03 -27.69 -22.98
CA LEU A 100 18.19 -27.90 -23.86
C LEU A 100 18.08 -29.29 -24.51
N ASN A 101 17.83 -29.35 -25.82
CA ASN A 101 17.83 -30.63 -26.52
C ASN A 101 19.27 -31.08 -26.75
N LEU A 102 19.80 -31.90 -25.83
CA LEU A 102 21.22 -32.25 -25.75
C LEU A 102 21.71 -33.12 -26.91
N GLU A 103 20.80 -33.73 -27.69
CA GLU A 103 21.15 -34.59 -28.84
C GLU A 103 21.77 -33.82 -30.02
N THR A 104 21.76 -32.48 -30.01
CA THR A 104 22.28 -31.64 -31.09
C THR A 104 23.75 -31.23 -30.95
N PHE A 105 24.40 -31.47 -29.80
CA PHE A 105 25.79 -31.04 -29.57
C PHE A 105 26.79 -32.19 -29.70
N PRO A 106 27.92 -32.02 -30.41
CA PRO A 106 28.85 -33.11 -30.69
C PRO A 106 29.59 -33.65 -29.46
N THR A 107 29.89 -32.79 -28.47
CA THR A 107 30.66 -33.11 -27.25
C THR A 107 30.28 -32.22 -26.07
N ASP A 108 30.51 -32.70 -24.85
CA ASP A 108 30.32 -31.92 -23.60
C ASP A 108 31.24 -30.70 -23.50
N ASP A 109 32.34 -30.69 -24.25
CA ASP A 109 33.32 -29.58 -24.33
C ASP A 109 32.87 -28.43 -25.24
N THR A 110 31.71 -28.55 -25.90
CA THR A 110 31.20 -27.51 -26.80
C THR A 110 30.97 -26.21 -26.01
N GLN A 111 31.57 -25.11 -26.46
CA GLN A 111 31.43 -23.81 -25.80
C GLN A 111 30.08 -23.17 -26.11
N LEU A 112 29.34 -22.89 -25.04
CA LEU A 112 28.10 -22.14 -25.05
C LEU A 112 28.37 -20.72 -24.58
N LEU A 113 27.68 -19.77 -25.17
CA LEU A 113 27.57 -18.41 -24.66
C LEU A 113 26.19 -18.27 -24.00
N VAL A 114 26.19 -18.21 -22.68
CA VAL A 114 24.98 -17.93 -21.89
C VAL A 114 24.89 -16.44 -21.73
N THR A 115 23.87 -15.87 -22.34
CA THR A 115 23.62 -14.45 -22.27
C THR A 115 22.43 -14.17 -21.36
N TYR A 116 22.59 -13.14 -20.56
CA TYR A 116 21.56 -12.61 -19.70
C TYR A 116 21.21 -11.26 -20.28
N VAL A 117 19.98 -11.10 -20.77
CA VAL A 117 19.48 -9.76 -21.04
C VAL A 117 19.56 -9.03 -19.71
N LYS A 118 20.40 -7.99 -19.63
CA LYS A 118 20.33 -7.08 -18.50
C LYS A 118 18.92 -6.51 -18.64
N ASN A 119 17.97 -7.00 -17.84
CA ASN A 119 16.79 -6.23 -17.52
C ASN A 119 17.35 -4.83 -17.27
N SER A 120 16.94 -3.86 -18.09
CA SER A 120 17.27 -2.45 -17.93
C SER A 120 17.41 -2.21 -16.44
N ILE A 121 18.60 -1.78 -15.94
CA ILE A 121 18.83 -1.56 -14.50
C ILE A 121 17.55 -0.95 -13.98
N MET A 122 16.77 -1.74 -13.23
CA MET A 122 15.42 -1.32 -12.88
C MET A 122 15.62 0.02 -12.22
N SER A 123 14.90 1.03 -12.70
CA SER A 123 15.03 2.34 -12.08
C SER A 123 14.80 2.17 -10.57
N PRO A 124 15.52 2.89 -9.69
CA PRO A 124 15.42 2.68 -8.26
C PRO A 124 13.96 2.67 -7.76
N ASP A 125 13.07 3.44 -8.40
CA ASP A 125 11.64 3.46 -8.12
C ASP A 125 10.85 2.24 -8.63
N GLU A 126 11.25 1.61 -9.75
CA GLU A 126 10.66 0.33 -10.18
C GLU A 126 11.09 -0.82 -9.27
N SER A 127 12.37 -0.86 -8.87
CA SER A 127 12.88 -1.86 -7.92
C SER A 127 12.16 -1.73 -6.58
N LEU A 128 12.04 -0.49 -6.09
CA LEU A 128 11.27 -0.13 -4.91
C LEU A 128 9.79 -0.53 -5.05
N THR A 129 9.18 -0.31 -6.23
CA THR A 129 7.80 -0.73 -6.51
C THR A 129 7.62 -2.24 -6.35
N LYS A 130 8.54 -3.05 -6.89
CA LYS A 130 8.50 -4.51 -6.73
C LYS A 130 8.65 -4.90 -5.26
N GLU A 131 9.57 -4.28 -4.52
CA GLU A 131 9.78 -4.53 -3.09
C GLU A 131 8.50 -4.20 -2.27
N MET A 132 7.86 -3.07 -2.55
CA MET A 132 6.61 -2.66 -1.90
C MET A 132 5.47 -3.67 -2.15
N ILE A 133 5.32 -4.13 -3.40
CA ILE A 133 4.27 -5.09 -3.78
C ILE A 133 4.54 -6.46 -3.15
N ALA A 134 5.79 -6.95 -3.21
CA ALA A 134 6.16 -8.23 -2.62
C ALA A 134 5.84 -8.26 -1.12
N ARG A 135 6.28 -7.24 -0.36
CA ARG A 135 5.98 -7.15 1.08
C ARG A 135 4.50 -6.98 1.37
N TYR A 136 3.78 -6.22 0.54
CA TYR A 136 2.34 -6.10 0.67
C TYR A 136 1.66 -7.46 0.49
N ASN A 137 2.07 -8.24 -0.51
CA ASN A 137 1.48 -9.55 -0.78
C ASN A 137 1.85 -10.58 0.30
N GLU A 138 3.07 -10.58 0.83
CA GLU A 138 3.50 -11.49 1.89
C GLU A 138 2.76 -11.26 3.21
N ASN A 139 2.57 -9.99 3.58
CA ASN A 139 2.11 -9.63 4.93
C ASN A 139 0.66 -9.15 4.99
N TYR A 140 0.09 -8.72 3.85
CA TYR A 140 -1.17 -7.98 3.80
C TYR A 140 -2.17 -8.51 2.78
N LEU A 141 -1.89 -9.63 2.10
CA LEU A 141 -2.92 -10.27 1.28
C LEU A 141 -4.12 -10.61 2.17
N PHE A 142 -5.33 -10.41 1.62
CA PHE A 142 -6.56 -10.88 2.23
C PHE A 142 -6.44 -12.38 2.54
N LYS A 143 -6.38 -12.71 3.83
CA LYS A 143 -6.44 -14.08 4.30
C LYS A 143 -7.90 -14.38 4.60
N GLU A 144 -8.53 -15.11 3.71
CA GLU A 144 -9.97 -15.42 3.78
C GLU A 144 -10.37 -15.98 5.15
N ASP A 145 -9.56 -16.89 5.70
CA ASP A 145 -9.78 -17.45 7.04
C ASP A 145 -9.82 -16.37 8.14
N VAL A 146 -8.89 -15.40 8.08
CA VAL A 146 -8.83 -14.30 9.06
C VAL A 146 -10.06 -13.42 8.97
N TYR A 147 -10.57 -13.18 7.76
CA TYR A 147 -11.80 -12.42 7.54
C TYR A 147 -13.00 -13.15 8.14
N TRP A 148 -13.16 -14.45 7.86
CA TRP A 148 -14.27 -15.24 8.39
C TRP A 148 -14.22 -15.39 9.91
N ILE A 149 -13.03 -15.53 10.50
CA ILE A 149 -12.84 -15.54 11.96
C ILE A 149 -13.31 -14.21 12.57
N LYS A 150 -12.81 -13.08 12.05
CA LYS A 150 -13.20 -11.73 12.50
C LYS A 150 -14.71 -11.52 12.40
N ARG A 151 -15.31 -11.94 11.29
CA ARG A 151 -16.75 -11.83 11.05
C ARG A 151 -17.56 -12.68 12.02
N SER A 152 -17.15 -13.93 12.24
CA SER A 152 -17.79 -14.84 13.20
C SER A 152 -17.78 -14.27 14.61
N ILE A 153 -16.63 -13.78 15.09
CA ILE A 153 -16.51 -13.14 16.41
C ILE A 153 -17.44 -11.93 16.51
N ARG A 154 -17.44 -11.06 15.50
CA ARG A 154 -18.33 -9.89 15.44
C ARG A 154 -19.79 -10.30 15.50
N ASP A 155 -20.20 -11.33 14.76
CA ASP A 155 -21.59 -11.79 14.70
C ASP A 155 -22.03 -12.38 16.06
N LYS A 156 -21.18 -13.16 16.74
CA LYS A 156 -21.42 -13.63 18.12
C LYS A 156 -21.60 -12.46 19.09
N VAL A 157 -20.66 -11.52 19.07
CA VAL A 157 -20.69 -10.31 19.93
C VAL A 157 -21.93 -9.46 19.62
N ASN A 158 -22.33 -9.36 18.35
CA ASN A 158 -23.53 -8.62 17.94
C ASN A 158 -24.80 -9.20 18.58
N VAL A 159 -24.95 -10.52 18.59
CA VAL A 159 -26.11 -11.19 19.22
C VAL A 159 -26.16 -10.90 20.72
N ALA A 160 -25.03 -11.02 21.42
CA ALA A 160 -24.96 -10.70 22.86
C ALA A 160 -25.27 -9.22 23.14
N VAL A 161 -24.73 -8.30 22.36
CA VAL A 161 -25.01 -6.86 22.53
C VAL A 161 -26.50 -6.55 22.28
N GLN A 162 -27.12 -7.20 21.30
CA GLN A 162 -28.55 -7.05 21.04
C GLN A 162 -29.42 -7.64 22.16
N SER A 163 -28.99 -8.72 22.82
CA SER A 163 -29.71 -9.29 23.97
C SER A 163 -29.62 -8.42 25.23
N ILE A 164 -28.48 -7.75 25.44
CA ILE A 164 -28.30 -6.77 26.53
C ILE A 164 -29.19 -5.54 26.29
N PHE A 165 -29.30 -5.09 25.04
CA PHE A 165 -29.97 -3.84 24.68
C PHE A 165 -31.07 -4.00 23.61
N PRO A 166 -32.11 -4.83 23.85
CA PRO A 166 -33.08 -5.22 22.81
C PRO A 166 -33.95 -4.06 22.30
N ARG A 167 -34.10 -3.00 23.10
CA ARG A 167 -34.90 -1.81 22.76
C ARG A 167 -34.11 -0.70 22.07
N LEU A 168 -32.82 -0.90 21.83
CA LEU A 168 -31.94 0.10 21.23
C LEU A 168 -31.63 -0.12 19.76
N ASN A 169 -32.00 -1.28 19.20
CA ASN A 169 -31.72 -1.65 17.80
C ASN A 169 -30.24 -1.40 17.41
N VAL A 170 -29.33 -1.71 18.34
CA VAL A 170 -27.89 -1.56 18.15
C VAL A 170 -27.35 -2.63 17.21
N SER A 171 -26.24 -2.30 16.56
CA SER A 171 -25.44 -3.27 15.82
C SER A 171 -23.98 -3.16 16.21
N VAL A 172 -23.25 -4.27 16.18
CA VAL A 172 -21.80 -4.27 16.33
C VAL A 172 -21.19 -4.22 14.94
N GLN A 173 -20.23 -3.32 14.73
CA GLN A 173 -19.50 -3.18 13.47
C GLN A 173 -17.99 -3.29 13.71
N MET A 174 -17.27 -3.82 12.72
CA MET A 174 -15.81 -3.73 12.69
C MET A 174 -15.39 -2.27 12.52
N ILE A 175 -14.35 -1.85 13.25
CA ILE A 175 -13.78 -0.50 13.16
C ILE A 175 -12.25 -0.56 13.06
N ARG A 176 -11.61 0.57 12.72
CA ARG A 176 -10.15 0.71 12.57
C ARG A 176 -9.56 -0.25 11.53
N SER A 177 -8.34 -0.72 11.76
CA SER A 177 -7.65 -1.70 10.91
C SER A 177 -8.45 -3.00 10.73
N SER A 178 -9.35 -3.33 11.65
CA SER A 178 -10.21 -4.50 11.51
C SER A 178 -11.33 -4.32 10.47
N HIS A 179 -11.67 -3.07 10.10
CA HIS A 179 -12.58 -2.76 8.99
C HIS A 179 -11.86 -2.56 7.66
N THR A 180 -10.73 -1.83 7.68
CA THR A 180 -10.02 -1.42 6.46
C THR A 180 -9.01 -2.44 5.97
N GLU A 181 -8.69 -3.43 6.81
CA GLU A 181 -7.68 -4.48 6.56
C GLU A 181 -6.26 -3.92 6.34
N LEU A 182 -6.03 -2.65 6.68
CA LEU A 182 -4.69 -2.06 6.75
C LEU A 182 -4.03 -2.58 8.04
N ALA A 183 -3.35 -3.72 7.95
CA ALA A 183 -2.87 -4.48 9.09
C ALA A 183 -1.69 -3.80 9.83
N PHE A 184 -2.00 -2.85 10.70
CA PHE A 184 -1.07 -2.34 11.73
C PHE A 184 -1.56 -2.59 13.15
N SER A 185 -2.58 -3.44 13.32
CA SER A 185 -3.03 -3.85 14.65
C SER A 185 -2.12 -4.95 15.17
N ASP A 186 -1.77 -4.79 16.43
CA ASP A 186 -1.39 -5.76 17.47
C ASP A 186 -2.21 -7.07 17.54
N GLY A 187 -2.79 -7.53 16.43
CA GLY A 187 -3.76 -8.64 16.40
C GLY A 187 -5.15 -8.30 16.95
N THR A 188 -5.36 -7.13 17.56
CA THR A 188 -6.64 -6.81 18.21
C THR A 188 -7.76 -6.58 17.20
N ILE A 189 -8.86 -7.32 17.38
CA ILE A 189 -10.11 -7.15 16.67
C ILE A 189 -10.88 -5.98 17.30
N ASN A 190 -10.92 -4.86 16.61
CA ASN A 190 -11.59 -3.65 17.06
C ASN A 190 -13.03 -3.62 16.55
N MET A 191 -13.97 -3.53 17.49
CA MET A 191 -15.41 -3.51 17.27
C MET A 191 -16.04 -2.28 17.93
N GLY A 192 -17.17 -1.85 17.38
CA GLY A 192 -17.91 -0.70 17.87
C GLY A 192 -19.41 -0.96 17.90
N ILE A 193 -20.08 -0.53 18.98
CA ILE A 193 -21.54 -0.55 19.08
C ILE A 193 -22.08 0.69 18.35
N VAL A 194 -22.78 0.48 17.24
CA VAL A 194 -23.42 1.52 16.44
C VAL A 194 -24.88 1.64 16.87
N VAL A 195 -25.25 2.84 17.32
CA VAL A 195 -26.64 3.17 17.65
C VAL A 195 -27.30 3.85 16.44
N PRO A 196 -28.48 3.40 15.99
CA PRO A 196 -29.14 4.00 14.83
C PRO A 196 -29.68 5.41 15.11
N SER A 197 -29.47 6.30 14.14
CA SER A 197 -29.82 7.73 14.23
C SER A 197 -31.31 8.00 14.48
N CYS A 198 -32.20 7.10 14.03
CA CYS A 198 -33.66 7.22 14.20
C CYS A 198 -34.14 7.18 15.65
N SER A 199 -33.24 6.91 16.60
CA SER A 199 -33.50 6.87 18.04
C SER A 199 -33.68 8.27 18.67
N ILE A 200 -33.37 9.36 17.96
CA ILE A 200 -33.48 10.75 18.44
C ILE A 200 -34.42 11.53 17.49
N LYS A 201 -35.68 11.69 17.86
CA LYS A 201 -36.68 12.42 17.04
C LYS A 201 -37.03 13.81 17.58
N ASP A 202 -36.87 14.05 18.88
CA ASP A 202 -37.21 15.31 19.56
C ASP A 202 -36.44 15.43 20.90
N LYS A 203 -36.69 16.50 21.67
CA LYS A 203 -36.07 16.71 23.00
C LYS A 203 -36.36 15.57 23.98
N GLY A 204 -37.54 14.96 23.96
CA GLY A 204 -37.88 13.80 24.80
C GLY A 204 -37.15 12.53 24.36
N GLY A 205 -37.02 12.32 23.06
CA GLY A 205 -36.19 11.30 22.44
C GLY A 205 -34.71 11.47 22.80
N PHE A 206 -34.22 12.71 22.87
CA PHE A 206 -32.87 13.02 23.32
C PHE A 206 -32.61 12.62 24.78
N PHE A 207 -33.50 12.96 25.73
CA PHE A 207 -33.33 12.53 27.13
C PHE A 207 -33.40 11.01 27.29
N LYS A 208 -34.32 10.35 26.55
CA LYS A 208 -34.39 8.88 26.50
C LYS A 208 -33.12 8.28 25.91
N PHE A 209 -32.58 8.87 24.84
CA PHE A 209 -31.32 8.44 24.23
C PHE A 209 -30.16 8.61 25.20
N GLN A 210 -30.02 9.75 25.87
CA GLN A 210 -28.95 10.01 26.83
C GLN A 210 -28.97 8.97 27.96
N LYS A 211 -30.13 8.71 28.58
CA LYS A 211 -30.27 7.68 29.62
C LYS A 211 -29.87 6.30 29.11
N ARG A 212 -30.30 5.93 27.89
CA ARG A 212 -29.96 4.64 27.30
C ARG A 212 -28.48 4.55 26.88
N TYR A 213 -27.90 5.66 26.45
CA TYR A 213 -26.48 5.77 26.09
C TYR A 213 -25.59 5.63 27.33
N ASP A 214 -25.99 6.21 28.46
CA ASP A 214 -25.34 5.99 29.75
C ASP A 214 -25.43 4.50 30.17
N CYS A 215 -26.54 3.81 29.86
CA CYS A 215 -26.63 2.36 30.04
C CYS A 215 -25.69 1.55 29.13
N LEU A 216 -25.48 1.99 27.87
CA LEU A 216 -24.48 1.37 26.97
C LEU A 216 -23.06 1.51 27.51
N LYS A 217 -22.78 2.62 28.20
CA LYS A 217 -21.49 2.87 28.85
C LYS A 217 -21.27 2.06 30.12
N ASN A 218 -22.33 1.53 30.73
CA ASN A 218 -22.18 0.67 31.88
C ASN A 218 -21.66 -0.70 31.45
N MET A 219 -20.35 -0.87 31.60
CA MET A 219 -19.63 -2.04 31.10
C MET A 219 -19.87 -3.31 31.92
N ASP A 220 -20.37 -3.19 33.14
CA ASP A 220 -20.73 -4.35 33.96
C ASP A 220 -21.86 -5.16 33.32
N ASN A 221 -22.69 -4.52 32.49
CA ASN A 221 -23.75 -5.19 31.73
C ASN A 221 -23.22 -6.25 30.75
N PHE A 222 -21.95 -6.20 30.37
CA PHE A 222 -21.37 -7.06 29.35
C PHE A 222 -20.73 -8.33 29.94
N ILE A 223 -20.36 -8.33 31.23
CA ILE A 223 -19.55 -9.40 31.85
C ILE A 223 -20.19 -10.77 31.64
N LYS A 224 -21.35 -11.00 32.25
CA LYS A 224 -22.04 -12.30 32.19
C LYS A 224 -22.46 -12.72 30.77
N PRO A 225 -23.10 -11.85 29.95
CA PRO A 225 -23.48 -12.23 28.58
C PRO A 225 -22.28 -12.59 27.69
N PHE A 226 -21.11 -12.00 27.94
CA PHE A 226 -19.91 -12.29 27.16
C PHE A 226 -19.25 -13.60 27.60
N GLU A 227 -19.25 -13.90 28.90
CA GLU A 227 -18.86 -15.22 29.43
C GLU A 227 -19.73 -16.34 28.82
N GLU A 228 -21.05 -16.13 28.73
CA GLU A 228 -22.01 -17.09 28.16
C GLU A 228 -21.75 -17.42 26.68
N ILE A 229 -21.18 -16.50 25.90
CA ILE A 229 -20.81 -16.73 24.50
C ILE A 229 -19.35 -17.12 24.30
N GLY A 230 -18.64 -17.46 25.39
CA GLY A 230 -17.27 -17.94 25.35
C GLY A 230 -16.21 -16.84 25.18
N MET A 231 -16.47 -15.62 25.66
CA MET A 231 -15.43 -14.59 25.79
C MET A 231 -14.78 -14.70 27.17
N ILE A 232 -13.46 -14.62 27.21
CA ILE A 232 -12.65 -14.74 28.42
C ILE A 232 -11.81 -13.49 28.64
N ASP A 233 -11.16 -13.38 29.81
CA ASP A 233 -10.26 -12.27 30.18
C ASP A 233 -10.89 -10.87 30.05
N LEU A 234 -12.18 -10.75 30.37
CA LEU A 234 -12.89 -9.48 30.30
C LEU A 234 -12.28 -8.43 31.22
N LYS A 235 -11.85 -7.32 30.64
CA LYS A 235 -11.24 -6.19 31.34
C LYS A 235 -11.87 -4.88 30.91
N HIS A 236 -12.15 -4.04 31.89
CA HIS A 236 -12.55 -2.67 31.65
C HIS A 236 -11.34 -1.82 31.23
N CYS A 237 -11.52 -0.94 30.24
CA CYS A 237 -10.53 0.07 29.87
C CYS A 237 -10.95 1.43 30.45
N PRO A 238 -10.50 1.80 31.67
CA PRO A 238 -10.98 2.99 32.37
C PRO A 238 -10.57 4.32 31.71
N ASN A 239 -9.54 4.32 30.88
CA ASN A 239 -9.03 5.53 30.27
C ASN A 239 -9.53 5.69 28.82
N ARG A 240 -10.44 6.65 28.65
CA ARG A 240 -10.74 7.44 27.43
C ARG A 240 -11.81 6.99 26.43
N TRP A 241 -12.33 5.76 26.41
CA TRP A 241 -13.29 5.37 25.34
C TRP A 241 -14.50 4.52 25.74
N ASP A 242 -14.75 4.28 27.03
CA ASP A 242 -15.82 3.38 27.46
C ASP A 242 -15.75 2.08 26.63
N ALA A 243 -14.70 1.29 26.88
CA ALA A 243 -14.42 0.09 26.10
C ALA A 243 -14.16 -1.14 26.99
N VAL A 244 -14.59 -2.30 26.49
CA VAL A 244 -14.32 -3.62 27.06
C VAL A 244 -13.28 -4.31 26.19
N ILE A 245 -12.28 -4.89 26.84
CA ILE A 245 -11.27 -5.75 26.21
C ILE A 245 -11.56 -7.18 26.66
N PHE A 246 -11.50 -8.15 25.75
CA PHE A 246 -11.79 -9.55 26.01
C PHE A 246 -11.12 -10.43 24.94
N THR A 247 -11.06 -11.74 25.16
CA THR A 247 -10.49 -12.71 24.20
C THR A 247 -11.57 -13.71 23.79
N ASP A 248 -11.73 -13.99 22.50
CA ASP A 248 -12.59 -15.10 22.04
C ASP A 248 -11.89 -16.43 22.36
N SER A 249 -12.53 -17.27 23.18
CA SER A 249 -11.93 -18.52 23.66
C SER A 249 -11.64 -19.55 22.56
N MET A 250 -12.37 -19.48 21.43
CA MET A 250 -12.18 -20.44 20.34
C MET A 250 -10.98 -20.08 19.46
N SER A 251 -10.85 -18.80 19.11
CA SER A 251 -9.80 -18.33 18.20
C SER A 251 -8.57 -17.78 18.90
N GLY A 252 -8.65 -17.49 20.21
CA GLY A 252 -7.60 -16.81 20.98
C GLY A 252 -7.39 -15.34 20.60
N ASN A 253 -8.31 -14.72 19.85
CA ASN A 253 -8.11 -13.36 19.34
C ASN A 253 -8.49 -12.33 20.41
N LEU A 254 -7.58 -11.40 20.68
CA LEU A 254 -7.85 -10.24 21.52
C LEU A 254 -8.84 -9.31 20.81
N CYS A 255 -9.86 -8.87 21.54
CA CYS A 255 -10.96 -8.08 21.04
C CYS A 255 -11.15 -6.83 21.89
N LYS A 256 -11.56 -5.74 21.25
CA LYS A 256 -11.89 -4.48 21.91
C LYS A 256 -13.21 -3.96 21.39
N LEU A 257 -14.18 -3.76 22.27
CA LEU A 257 -15.51 -3.21 21.95
C LEU A 257 -15.68 -1.83 22.58
N SER A 258 -16.03 -0.81 21.80
CA SER A 258 -16.26 0.58 22.27
C SER A 258 -17.65 1.14 21.95
N VAL A 259 -18.15 2.06 22.78
CA VAL A 259 -19.54 2.60 22.74
C VAL A 259 -19.75 3.82 21.82
N ASP A 260 -18.71 4.33 21.15
CA ASP A 260 -18.82 5.52 20.27
C ASP A 260 -18.41 5.23 18.83
N SER A 261 -19.22 4.41 18.14
CA SER A 261 -18.81 3.90 16.82
C SER A 261 -19.58 4.44 15.63
N GLY A 262 -20.64 5.24 15.79
CA GLY A 262 -21.38 5.77 14.63
C GLY A 262 -20.47 6.58 13.69
N LEU A 263 -19.87 7.65 14.20
CA LEU A 263 -18.94 8.47 13.42
C LEU A 263 -17.64 7.72 13.10
N MET A 264 -17.11 6.92 14.03
CA MET A 264 -15.90 6.15 13.76
C MET A 264 -16.12 5.17 12.61
N TYR A 265 -17.23 4.44 12.60
CA TYR A 265 -17.61 3.51 11.54
C TYR A 265 -17.68 4.24 10.20
N GLU A 266 -18.32 5.40 10.12
CA GLU A 266 -18.36 6.16 8.86
C GLU A 266 -16.98 6.67 8.43
N ARG A 267 -16.08 7.03 9.35
CA ARG A 267 -14.67 7.33 9.02
C ARG A 267 -14.00 6.13 8.37
N GLU A 268 -14.17 4.94 8.94
CA GLU A 268 -13.59 3.72 8.39
C GLU A 268 -14.18 3.37 7.02
N LYS A 269 -15.49 3.57 6.82
CA LYS A 269 -16.13 3.39 5.51
C LYS A 269 -15.63 4.39 4.48
N LEU A 270 -15.40 5.64 4.87
CA LEU A 270 -14.79 6.64 4.00
C LEU A 270 -13.38 6.23 3.60
N ILE A 271 -12.56 5.77 4.56
CA ILE A 271 -11.22 5.25 4.25
C ILE A 271 -11.32 4.04 3.32
N GLY A 272 -12.20 3.07 3.62
CA GLY A 272 -12.44 1.91 2.75
C GLY A 272 -12.80 2.32 1.33
N ALA A 273 -13.69 3.31 1.15
CA ALA A 273 -14.02 3.84 -0.17
C ALA A 273 -12.80 4.40 -0.89
N TYR A 274 -11.88 5.09 -0.20
CA TYR A 274 -10.62 5.54 -0.80
C TYR A 274 -9.68 4.38 -1.16
N LEU A 275 -9.58 3.35 -0.33
CA LEU A 275 -8.69 2.20 -0.57
C LEU A 275 -9.05 1.45 -1.86
N GLU A 276 -10.32 1.45 -2.25
CA GLU A 276 -10.82 0.79 -3.45
C GLU A 276 -10.70 1.65 -4.73
N LEU A 277 -10.31 2.93 -4.62
CA LEU A 277 -10.23 3.81 -5.80
C LEU A 277 -9.06 3.50 -6.73
N ASP A 278 -7.90 3.16 -6.17
CA ASP A 278 -6.68 2.92 -6.94
C ASP A 278 -5.81 1.87 -6.24
N LYS A 279 -5.37 0.86 -7.00
CA LYS A 279 -4.57 -0.28 -6.51
C LYS A 279 -3.27 0.13 -5.79
N ARG A 280 -2.76 1.34 -6.04
CA ARG A 280 -1.54 1.87 -5.42
C ARG A 280 -1.77 2.36 -3.98
N ILE A 281 -3.01 2.63 -3.57
CA ILE A 281 -3.29 3.27 -2.28
C ILE A 281 -2.97 2.33 -1.11
N ARG A 282 -3.45 1.08 -1.17
CA ARG A 282 -3.26 0.10 -0.09
C ARG A 282 -1.76 -0.17 0.18
N PRO A 283 -0.93 -0.56 -0.80
CA PRO A 283 0.50 -0.78 -0.56
C PRO A 283 1.24 0.47 -0.06
N LEU A 284 0.90 1.65 -0.60
CA LEU A 284 1.53 2.91 -0.18
C LEU A 284 1.24 3.25 1.28
N ILE A 285 -0.04 3.20 1.69
CA ILE A 285 -0.44 3.44 3.07
C ILE A 285 0.23 2.43 4.00
N THR A 286 0.26 1.16 3.59
CA THR A 286 0.90 0.09 4.35
C THR A 286 2.36 0.39 4.64
N VAL A 287 3.17 0.64 3.61
CA VAL A 287 4.60 0.92 3.81
C VAL A 287 4.83 2.16 4.70
N ILE A 288 4.03 3.22 4.53
CA ILE A 288 4.15 4.44 5.33
C ILE A 288 3.78 4.21 6.79
N LEU A 289 2.73 3.41 7.05
CA LEU A 289 2.34 3.06 8.41
C LEU A 289 3.37 2.14 9.09
N HIS A 290 4.00 1.24 8.34
CA HIS A 290 5.10 0.41 8.84
C HIS A 290 6.31 1.26 9.22
N PHE A 291 6.76 2.11 8.29
CA PHE A 291 7.80 3.11 8.54
C PHE A 291 7.50 3.93 9.80
N SER A 292 6.27 4.40 9.94
CA SER A 292 5.86 5.22 11.08
C SER A 292 5.90 4.44 12.41
N ARG A 293 5.61 3.14 12.40
CA ARG A 293 5.74 2.25 13.57
C ARG A 293 7.21 2.05 13.93
N SER A 294 8.07 1.67 12.98
CA SER A 294 9.48 1.39 13.24
C SER A 294 10.27 2.61 13.70
N HIS A 295 9.78 3.81 13.38
CA HIS A 295 10.38 5.08 13.78
C HIS A 295 9.75 5.70 15.04
N GLY A 296 8.79 5.02 15.69
CA GLY A 296 8.10 5.55 16.87
C GLY A 296 7.24 6.79 16.60
N LEU A 297 6.78 6.98 15.36
CA LEU A 297 6.00 8.14 14.92
C LEU A 297 4.48 7.91 15.04
N LYS A 298 4.06 6.70 15.43
CA LYS A 298 2.66 6.33 15.64
C LYS A 298 2.23 6.58 17.08
N LYS A 299 0.99 7.03 17.23
CA LYS A 299 0.37 7.22 18.54
C LYS A 299 0.25 5.89 19.29
N ALA A 300 0.90 5.80 20.43
CA ALA A 300 0.64 4.85 21.49
C ALA A 300 -0.08 5.57 22.65
N GLU A 301 -0.60 4.83 23.62
CA GLU A 301 -1.27 5.45 24.77
C GLU A 301 -0.33 6.43 25.48
N GLY A 302 -0.75 7.69 25.61
CA GLY A 302 0.01 8.75 26.30
C GLY A 302 1.09 9.49 25.49
N ASN A 303 1.41 9.10 24.24
CA ASN A 303 2.48 9.76 23.48
C ASN A 303 1.99 10.89 22.53
N PRO A 304 2.84 11.87 22.19
CA PRO A 304 2.45 13.06 21.42
C PRO A 304 2.57 12.85 19.89
N PHE A 305 2.27 11.65 19.39
CA PHE A 305 2.48 11.28 17.99
C PHE A 305 1.17 11.12 17.20
N LEU A 306 1.27 10.98 15.88
CA LEU A 306 0.12 10.92 14.97
C LEU A 306 -0.59 9.57 15.07
N SER A 307 -1.92 9.57 15.08
CA SER A 307 -2.71 8.32 15.05
C SER A 307 -2.59 7.62 13.69
N THR A 308 -2.94 6.34 13.59
CA THR A 308 -3.07 5.64 12.29
C THR A 308 -3.99 6.39 11.34
N TYR A 309 -5.14 6.87 11.85
CA TYR A 309 -6.08 7.66 11.05
C TYR A 309 -5.41 8.95 10.52
N SER A 310 -4.64 9.65 11.35
CA SER A 310 -3.88 10.84 10.95
C SER A 310 -2.88 10.55 9.83
N HIS A 311 -2.15 9.44 9.90
CA HIS A 311 -1.21 9.04 8.85
C HIS A 311 -1.94 8.71 7.54
N ILE A 312 -3.07 8.00 7.60
CA ILE A 312 -3.88 7.71 6.41
C ILE A 312 -4.35 9.03 5.75
N ILE A 313 -4.81 10.00 6.54
CA ILE A 313 -5.22 11.31 6.01
C ILE A 313 -4.04 12.06 5.38
N LEU A 314 -2.82 11.96 5.90
CA LEU A 314 -1.62 12.50 5.24
C LEU A 314 -1.40 11.87 3.87
N VAL A 315 -1.44 10.54 3.77
CA VAL A 315 -1.24 9.84 2.48
C VAL A 315 -2.32 10.24 1.47
N LEU A 316 -3.59 10.20 1.87
CA LEU A 316 -4.70 10.60 1.00
C LEU A 316 -4.58 12.07 0.56
N ASN A 317 -4.24 12.97 1.48
CA ASN A 317 -4.04 14.38 1.15
C ASN A 317 -2.87 14.58 0.18
N PHE A 318 -1.77 13.85 0.34
CA PHE A 318 -0.64 13.85 -0.59
C PHE A 318 -1.05 13.34 -1.98
N LEU A 319 -1.78 12.23 -2.07
CA LEU A 319 -2.26 11.70 -3.35
C LEU A 319 -3.21 12.67 -4.08
N MET A 320 -3.94 13.51 -3.34
CA MET A 320 -4.82 14.54 -3.90
C MET A 320 -4.08 15.84 -4.29
N ASN A 321 -3.01 16.21 -3.58
CA ASN A 321 -2.49 17.59 -3.60
C ASN A 321 -0.96 17.73 -3.64
N GLY A 322 -0.24 16.67 -3.34
CA GLY A 322 1.22 16.67 -3.27
C GLY A 322 1.92 16.33 -4.59
N LEU A 323 1.14 16.04 -5.63
CA LEU A 323 1.59 15.58 -6.93
C LEU A 323 1.19 16.58 -8.02
N LYS A 324 1.91 16.56 -9.16
CA LYS A 324 1.57 17.35 -10.34
C LYS A 324 0.19 16.96 -10.90
N HIS A 325 -0.07 15.65 -10.97
CA HIS A 325 -1.36 15.10 -11.31
C HIS A 325 -1.88 14.29 -10.11
N PRO A 326 -3.09 14.60 -9.60
CA PRO A 326 -3.66 13.86 -8.48
C PRO A 326 -3.92 12.41 -8.88
N VAL A 327 -3.72 11.50 -7.93
CA VAL A 327 -4.02 10.07 -8.10
C VAL A 327 -5.50 9.80 -7.83
N ILE A 328 -6.08 10.51 -6.86
CA ILE A 328 -7.48 10.38 -6.43
C ILE A 328 -8.15 11.76 -6.24
N PRO A 329 -9.49 11.83 -6.36
CA PRO A 329 -10.26 13.02 -6.01
C PRO A 329 -10.62 13.06 -4.52
N SER A 330 -11.18 14.18 -4.05
CA SER A 330 -11.93 14.20 -2.80
C SER A 330 -13.31 13.58 -3.00
N LEU A 331 -13.61 12.48 -2.33
CA LEU A 331 -14.94 11.85 -2.36
C LEU A 331 -16.03 12.75 -1.75
N GLN A 332 -15.66 13.69 -0.88
CA GLN A 332 -16.63 14.58 -0.24
C GLN A 332 -16.92 15.83 -1.06
N ASN A 333 -16.07 16.13 -2.05
CA ASN A 333 -16.13 17.36 -2.81
C ASN A 333 -15.49 17.18 -4.20
N LEU A 334 -16.23 16.51 -5.11
CA LEU A 334 -15.74 16.28 -6.47
C LEU A 334 -15.61 17.60 -7.26
N PRO A 335 -14.61 17.73 -8.17
CA PRO A 335 -14.26 19.01 -8.81
C PRO A 335 -15.31 19.67 -9.72
N GLN A 336 -16.43 19.03 -10.04
CA GLN A 336 -17.57 19.61 -10.75
C GLN A 336 -18.83 18.96 -10.20
N LYS A 337 -20.00 19.60 -10.33
CA LYS A 337 -21.30 18.94 -10.09
C LYS A 337 -21.54 17.87 -11.17
N GLN A 338 -20.72 16.82 -11.17
CA GLN A 338 -21.07 15.58 -11.86
C GLN A 338 -22.36 15.12 -11.20
N GLU A 339 -23.43 15.03 -11.99
CA GLU A 339 -24.71 14.55 -11.48
C GLU A 339 -24.51 13.12 -10.99
N CYS A 340 -24.71 12.93 -9.69
CA CYS A 340 -24.61 11.62 -9.07
C CYS A 340 -25.98 10.95 -9.16
N ASN A 341 -26.09 10.01 -10.10
CA ASN A 341 -27.32 9.26 -10.35
C ASN A 341 -27.31 7.88 -9.68
N PHE A 342 -26.27 7.59 -8.89
CA PHE A 342 -26.17 6.34 -8.14
C PHE A 342 -27.10 6.40 -6.93
N GLU A 343 -28.19 5.64 -6.98
CA GLU A 343 -29.27 5.65 -6.00
C GLU A 343 -28.78 5.48 -4.56
N ASP A 344 -27.79 4.62 -4.35
CA ASP A 344 -27.23 4.29 -3.04
C ASP A 344 -26.04 5.18 -2.61
N CYS A 345 -25.80 6.30 -3.29
CA CYS A 345 -24.68 7.15 -2.97
C CYS A 345 -24.90 7.91 -1.66
N LEU A 346 -23.94 7.85 -0.73
CA LEU A 346 -24.04 8.58 0.54
C LEU A 346 -24.03 10.10 0.37
N TYR A 347 -23.43 10.61 -0.71
CA TYR A 347 -23.46 12.03 -1.06
C TYR A 347 -24.88 12.53 -1.33
N THR A 348 -25.73 11.73 -1.99
CA THR A 348 -27.10 12.10 -2.34
C THR A 348 -28.07 11.81 -1.18
N LYS A 349 -27.85 10.70 -0.46
CA LYS A 349 -28.70 10.29 0.68
C LYS A 349 -28.57 11.17 1.92
N ASN A 350 -27.47 11.91 2.08
CA ASN A 350 -27.19 12.73 3.27
C ASN A 350 -27.49 12.00 4.58
N LYS A 351 -26.81 10.87 4.80
CA LYS A 351 -27.06 10.02 5.96
C LYS A 351 -26.72 10.80 7.23
N GLY A 352 -27.73 11.07 8.06
CA GLY A 352 -27.54 11.66 9.38
C GLY A 352 -26.90 10.66 10.35
N VAL A 353 -25.85 11.07 11.05
CA VAL A 353 -25.19 10.30 12.11
C VAL A 353 -25.14 11.13 13.39
N VAL A 354 -25.58 10.51 14.47
CA VAL A 354 -25.59 11.11 15.79
C VAL A 354 -24.16 11.14 16.36
N VAL A 355 -23.70 12.32 16.78
CA VAL A 355 -22.39 12.54 17.39
C VAL A 355 -22.57 13.21 18.75
N THR A 356 -21.94 12.64 19.78
CA THR A 356 -21.94 13.22 21.13
C THR A 356 -20.69 14.08 21.34
N ARG A 357 -20.83 15.31 21.84
CA ARG A 357 -19.69 16.11 22.32
C ARG A 357 -19.56 15.97 23.83
N SER A 358 -18.62 15.14 24.27
CA SER A 358 -18.41 14.77 25.69
C SER A 358 -18.26 15.98 26.61
N PHE A 359 -17.67 17.08 26.14
CA PHE A 359 -17.44 18.27 26.97
C PHE A 359 -18.68 19.14 27.19
N ARG A 360 -19.72 19.03 26.35
CA ARG A 360 -20.94 19.87 26.43
C ARG A 360 -22.21 19.11 26.76
N LYS A 361 -22.13 17.78 26.95
CA LYS A 361 -23.32 16.89 27.03
C LYS A 361 -24.35 17.20 25.94
N SER A 362 -23.88 17.60 24.76
CA SER A 362 -24.72 17.95 23.61
C SER A 362 -24.57 16.90 22.53
N ILE A 363 -25.70 16.55 21.90
CA ILE A 363 -25.76 15.57 20.82
C ILE A 363 -26.16 16.33 19.56
N HIS A 364 -25.42 16.09 18.48
CA HIS A 364 -25.64 16.73 17.19
C HIS A 364 -25.84 15.65 16.14
N GLU A 365 -26.75 15.88 15.21
CA GLU A 365 -26.82 15.09 13.98
C GLU A 365 -25.88 15.70 12.94
N LEU A 366 -25.03 14.85 12.37
CA LEU A 366 -24.05 15.20 11.36
C LEU A 366 -24.40 14.52 10.04
N GLY A 367 -24.54 15.30 8.97
CA GLY A 367 -24.68 14.76 7.62
C GLY A 367 -23.37 14.13 7.15
N ILE A 368 -23.41 12.84 6.84
CA ILE A 368 -22.30 12.10 6.26
C ILE A 368 -22.42 12.14 4.75
N LEU A 369 -21.55 12.94 4.13
CA LEU A 369 -21.60 13.26 2.71
C LEU A 369 -20.29 12.90 2.04
N TYR A 370 -20.31 11.83 1.25
CA TYR A 370 -19.21 11.46 0.35
C TYR A 370 -19.69 10.50 -0.74
N HIS A 371 -19.05 10.53 -1.90
CA HIS A 371 -19.38 9.65 -3.00
C HIS A 371 -18.87 8.24 -2.75
N THR A 372 -19.77 7.26 -2.81
CA THR A 372 -19.47 5.81 -2.82
C THR A 372 -19.50 5.21 -4.22
N CYS A 373 -19.77 6.05 -5.24
CA CYS A 373 -20.01 5.66 -6.62
C CYS A 373 -18.86 6.03 -7.56
N VAL A 374 -17.73 6.51 -7.04
CA VAL A 374 -16.62 6.98 -7.88
C VAL A 374 -15.87 5.80 -8.48
N LEU A 375 -15.59 5.89 -9.78
CA LEU A 375 -14.68 5.00 -10.50
C LEU A 375 -13.52 5.83 -11.04
N ILE A 376 -12.30 5.37 -10.84
CA ILE A 376 -11.11 5.98 -11.43
C ILE A 376 -10.89 5.40 -12.82
N LYS A 377 -10.75 6.27 -13.82
CA LYS A 377 -10.34 5.90 -15.18
C LYS A 377 -8.91 6.37 -15.42
N HIS A 378 -8.01 5.44 -15.72
CA HIS A 378 -6.62 5.72 -16.06
C HIS A 378 -6.43 5.95 -17.57
N ASN A 379 -5.28 6.53 -17.93
CA ASN A 379 -4.88 6.66 -19.33
C ASN A 379 -4.69 5.28 -19.96
N GLY A 380 -5.41 5.00 -21.05
CA GLY A 380 -5.34 3.72 -21.77
C GLY A 380 -6.40 2.70 -21.36
N ASP A 381 -7.23 2.97 -20.36
CA ASP A 381 -8.39 2.12 -20.04
C ASP A 381 -9.41 2.20 -21.18
N ASN A 382 -9.67 1.05 -21.84
CA ASN A 382 -10.71 0.93 -22.86
C ASN A 382 -12.10 1.14 -22.25
N ASP A 383 -12.95 1.95 -22.90
CA ASP A 383 -14.32 2.23 -22.46
C ASP A 383 -15.23 0.99 -22.38
N LEU A 384 -14.81 -0.14 -22.96
CA LEU A 384 -15.59 -1.37 -23.08
C LEU A 384 -15.59 -2.27 -21.82
N ASN A 385 -14.67 -2.07 -20.87
CA ASN A 385 -14.51 -2.98 -19.71
C ASN A 385 -15.04 -2.43 -18.38
N ILE A 386 -15.55 -1.20 -18.34
CA ILE A 386 -16.05 -0.59 -17.11
C ILE A 386 -17.57 -0.47 -17.23
N SER A 387 -18.31 -1.31 -16.49
CA SER A 387 -19.74 -1.06 -16.26
C SER A 387 -19.86 0.30 -15.56
N THR A 388 -20.28 1.29 -16.32
CA THR A 388 -20.42 2.68 -15.86
C THR A 388 -21.82 2.99 -15.34
N GLU A 389 -22.70 1.98 -15.22
CA GLU A 389 -24.12 2.16 -14.88
C GLU A 389 -24.28 3.06 -13.66
N ASN A 390 -24.65 4.31 -13.94
CA ASN A 390 -24.91 5.42 -13.01
C ASN A 390 -23.77 5.79 -12.03
N ARG A 391 -22.54 5.31 -12.26
CA ARG A 391 -21.36 5.63 -11.43
C ARG A 391 -20.69 6.92 -11.88
N THR A 392 -20.02 7.58 -10.93
CA THR A 392 -19.33 8.84 -11.19
C THR A 392 -17.90 8.57 -11.64
N VAL A 393 -17.60 8.80 -12.93
CA VAL A 393 -16.26 8.57 -13.46
C VAL A 393 -15.36 9.78 -13.20
N TRP A 394 -14.20 9.52 -12.58
CA TRP A 394 -13.14 10.50 -12.38
C TRP A 394 -11.86 10.07 -13.12
N LYS A 395 -11.32 10.94 -13.96
CA LYS A 395 -10.14 10.65 -14.79
C LYS A 395 -8.86 10.95 -14.02
N SER A 396 -8.03 9.93 -13.82
CA SER A 396 -6.68 10.06 -13.26
C SER A 396 -5.65 10.10 -14.38
N TYR A 397 -4.88 11.19 -14.44
CA TYR A 397 -3.77 11.34 -15.39
C TYR A 397 -2.41 10.96 -14.78
N ASN A 398 -2.40 10.48 -13.54
CA ASN A 398 -1.17 10.12 -12.85
C ASN A 398 -0.75 8.69 -13.19
N ASN A 399 0.45 8.55 -13.76
CA ASN A 399 1.08 7.28 -14.13
C ASN A 399 2.31 6.93 -13.26
N ASP A 400 2.51 7.63 -12.14
CA ASP A 400 3.67 7.42 -11.26
C ASP A 400 3.63 6.00 -10.65
N SER A 401 4.79 5.35 -10.55
CA SER A 401 4.92 4.05 -9.91
C SER A 401 4.74 4.16 -8.38
N LEU A 402 4.53 3.04 -7.69
CA LEU A 402 4.43 3.02 -6.22
C LEU A 402 5.70 3.58 -5.56
N GLY A 403 6.86 3.20 -6.08
CA GLY A 403 8.16 3.70 -5.61
C GLY A 403 8.31 5.20 -5.84
N THR A 404 7.90 5.70 -7.02
CA THR A 404 7.89 7.15 -7.30
C THR A 404 7.01 7.88 -6.29
N LEU A 405 5.80 7.36 -6.02
CA LEU A 405 4.86 7.95 -5.06
C LEU A 405 5.39 7.95 -3.62
N LEU A 406 6.06 6.87 -3.19
CA LEU A 406 6.65 6.78 -1.85
C LEU A 406 7.78 7.80 -1.66
N ILE A 407 8.70 7.90 -2.64
CA ILE A 407 9.79 8.88 -2.62
C ILE A 407 9.22 10.30 -2.59
N ALA A 408 8.21 10.57 -3.42
CA ALA A 408 7.55 11.86 -3.48
C ALA A 408 6.79 12.20 -2.19
N PHE A 409 6.17 11.22 -1.51
CA PHE A 409 5.50 11.42 -0.23
C PHE A 409 6.48 11.93 0.84
N PHE A 410 7.61 11.22 1.01
CA PHE A 410 8.62 11.61 1.99
C PHE A 410 9.20 12.99 1.66
N LYS A 411 9.52 13.25 0.39
CA LYS A 411 9.96 14.57 -0.07
C LYS A 411 8.94 15.67 0.23
N TYR A 412 7.65 15.39 0.02
CA TYR A 412 6.58 16.36 0.18
C TYR A 412 6.43 16.77 1.65
N TYR A 413 6.35 15.81 2.57
CA TYR A 413 6.14 16.11 3.99
C TYR A 413 7.43 16.39 4.78
N ALA A 414 8.62 16.12 4.21
CA ALA A 414 9.88 16.68 4.72
C ALA A 414 9.90 18.22 4.69
N ASN A 415 9.10 18.84 3.81
CA ASN A 415 8.90 20.28 3.83
C ASN A 415 7.89 20.69 4.92
N SER A 416 8.38 21.35 5.96
CA SER A 416 7.58 21.78 7.12
C SER A 416 6.33 22.60 6.75
N LYS A 417 6.35 23.36 5.64
CA LYS A 417 5.21 24.16 5.16
C LYS A 417 4.01 23.30 4.75
N ASN A 418 4.27 22.07 4.30
CA ASN A 418 3.23 21.14 3.88
C ASN A 418 2.54 20.45 5.07
N LEU A 419 3.14 20.50 6.26
CA LEU A 419 2.54 20.02 7.51
C LEU A 419 1.79 21.10 8.30
N THR A 420 2.00 22.39 7.99
CA THR A 420 1.38 23.53 8.69
C THR A 420 0.24 24.21 7.94
N GLY A 421 0.11 24.00 6.63
CA GLY A 421 -0.91 24.66 5.81
C GLY A 421 -2.36 24.22 6.05
N GLY A 422 -2.61 23.35 7.04
CA GLY A 422 -3.89 22.68 7.24
C GLY A 422 -4.09 21.55 6.23
N ILE A 423 -4.00 20.31 6.70
CA ILE A 423 -4.18 19.11 5.89
C ILE A 423 -5.66 18.74 5.88
N SER A 424 -6.26 18.62 4.70
CA SER A 424 -7.67 18.25 4.53
C SER A 424 -7.88 17.45 3.26
N ILE A 425 -8.62 16.34 3.38
CA ILE A 425 -9.11 15.58 2.23
C ILE A 425 -10.49 16.06 1.76
N PHE A 426 -11.21 16.86 2.55
CA PHE A 426 -12.50 17.43 2.17
C PHE A 426 -12.35 18.52 1.10
N TYR A 427 -11.38 19.43 1.28
CA TYR A 427 -11.21 20.55 0.36
C TYR A 427 -10.33 20.24 -0.84
N ALA A 428 -9.83 18.99 -0.99
CA ALA A 428 -8.77 18.65 -1.94
C ALA A 428 -7.69 19.76 -1.97
N GLY A 429 -7.17 20.13 -0.79
CA GLY A 429 -6.12 21.15 -0.66
C GLY A 429 -6.49 22.60 -1.03
N LYS A 430 -7.71 22.90 -1.51
CA LYS A 430 -8.10 24.23 -2.02
C LYS A 430 -8.29 25.30 -0.95
N ARG A 431 -8.36 24.93 0.32
CA ARG A 431 -8.38 25.87 1.46
C ARG A 431 -7.27 25.50 2.44
N ARG A 432 -6.26 26.35 2.52
CA ARG A 432 -5.32 26.34 3.65
C ARG A 432 -6.01 27.03 4.83
N PHE A 433 -6.12 26.32 5.96
CA PHE A 433 -6.54 26.97 7.19
C PHE A 433 -5.46 28.00 7.54
N ARG A 434 -5.84 29.27 7.74
CA ARG A 434 -4.95 30.25 8.35
C ARG A 434 -4.82 29.86 9.82
N ASP A 435 -3.92 28.95 10.10
CA ASP A 435 -3.50 28.70 11.47
C ASP A 435 -1.98 28.82 11.54
N LEU A 436 -1.52 29.79 12.32
CA LEU A 436 -0.11 30.13 12.52
C LEU A 436 0.57 29.15 13.50
N SER A 437 -0.02 27.97 13.70
CA SER A 437 0.43 27.02 14.72
C SER A 437 1.80 26.40 14.37
N THR A 438 2.64 26.23 15.39
CA THR A 438 3.88 25.47 15.29
C THR A 438 3.63 23.95 15.16
N SER A 439 2.39 23.49 15.37
CA SER A 439 1.95 22.09 15.36
C SER A 439 1.47 21.61 13.98
N ILE A 440 1.25 20.29 13.84
CA ILE A 440 0.60 19.67 12.68
C ILE A 440 -0.92 19.85 12.84
N VAL A 441 -1.60 20.31 11.78
CA VAL A 441 -3.06 20.47 11.77
C VAL A 441 -3.67 19.59 10.68
N ILE A 442 -4.35 18.53 11.10
CA ILE A 442 -5.09 17.63 10.22
C ILE A 442 -6.57 17.76 10.54
N GLN A 443 -7.34 18.21 9.56
CA GLN A 443 -8.78 18.38 9.68
C GLN A 443 -9.48 17.03 9.68
N ASP A 444 -10.44 16.85 10.59
CA ASP A 444 -11.37 15.74 10.52
C ASP A 444 -12.28 15.87 9.28
N PRO A 445 -12.40 14.84 8.42
CA PRO A 445 -13.14 14.93 7.17
C PRO A 445 -14.66 15.11 7.33
N PHE A 446 -15.23 14.76 8.48
CA PHE A 446 -16.65 14.93 8.80
C PHE A 446 -16.89 16.02 9.84
N LEU A 447 -15.89 16.35 10.66
CA LEU A 447 -15.96 17.43 11.63
C LEU A 447 -14.94 18.54 11.29
N PRO A 448 -15.24 19.44 10.33
CA PRO A 448 -14.28 20.43 9.84
C PRO A 448 -13.59 21.30 10.92
N SER A 449 -14.24 21.51 12.06
CA SER A 449 -13.68 22.28 13.19
C SER A 449 -12.71 21.47 14.07
N ASN A 450 -12.57 20.16 13.86
CA ASN A 450 -11.76 19.29 14.70
C ASN A 450 -10.38 19.06 14.08
N ASN A 451 -9.33 19.23 14.88
CA ASN A 451 -7.97 18.83 14.54
C ASN A 451 -7.70 17.41 15.10
N ILE A 452 -7.56 16.41 14.24
CA ILE A 452 -7.29 15.02 14.66
C ILE A 452 -5.82 14.78 15.07
N SER A 453 -4.94 15.75 14.83
CA SER A 453 -3.55 15.74 15.30
C SER A 453 -3.33 16.67 16.50
N CYS A 454 -4.37 17.03 17.26
CA CYS A 454 -4.28 17.94 18.41
C CYS A 454 -3.33 17.48 19.53
N VAL A 455 -3.02 16.19 19.60
CA VAL A 455 -2.03 15.63 20.54
C VAL A 455 -0.59 15.73 20.04
N CYS A 456 -0.38 16.10 18.77
CA CYS A 456 0.93 16.17 18.16
C CYS A 456 1.65 17.44 18.58
N GLU A 457 2.61 17.30 19.49
CA GLU A 457 3.41 18.40 19.97
C GLU A 457 4.47 18.86 18.95
N SER A 458 5.06 20.03 19.22
CA SER A 458 6.06 20.64 18.34
C SER A 458 7.31 19.77 18.16
N PHE A 459 7.74 19.04 19.20
CA PHE A 459 8.84 18.08 19.11
C PHE A 459 8.52 16.91 18.18
N ALA A 460 7.34 16.29 18.33
CA ALA A 460 6.92 15.17 17.49
C ALA A 460 6.89 15.57 16.00
N LYS A 461 6.42 16.78 15.69
CA LYS A 461 6.49 17.33 14.33
C LYS A 461 7.92 17.42 13.79
N LYS A 462 8.87 17.95 14.60
CA LYS A 462 10.28 18.04 14.18
C LYS A 462 10.84 16.65 13.88
N LEU A 463 10.54 15.66 14.72
CA LEU A 463 10.99 14.29 14.53
C LEU A 463 10.39 13.66 13.26
N ILE A 464 9.08 13.84 13.01
CA ILE A 464 8.42 13.36 11.78
C ILE A 464 9.11 13.93 10.55
N ILE A 465 9.37 15.26 10.52
CA ILE A 465 10.06 15.92 9.40
C ILE A 465 11.46 15.34 9.21
N GLN A 466 12.23 15.17 10.29
CA GLN A 466 13.58 14.62 10.23
C GLN A 466 13.60 13.19 9.67
N ARG A 467 12.67 12.34 10.13
CA ARG A 467 12.59 10.95 9.66
C ARG A 467 12.13 10.88 8.21
N PHE A 468 11.17 11.71 7.78
CA PHE A 468 10.75 11.78 6.38
C PHE A 468 11.86 12.31 5.47
N ASP A 469 12.63 13.32 5.89
CA ASP A 469 13.78 13.82 5.13
C ASP A 469 14.88 12.76 4.99
N ALA A 470 15.18 12.02 6.07
CA ALA A 470 16.15 10.93 6.05
C ALA A 470 15.71 9.79 5.11
N ALA A 471 14.44 9.37 5.20
CA ALA A 471 13.88 8.34 4.32
C ALA A 471 13.89 8.78 2.85
N TRP A 472 13.53 10.04 2.57
CA TRP A 472 13.60 10.59 1.21
C TRP A 472 15.02 10.54 0.65
N LYS A 473 16.03 10.96 1.43
CA LYS A 473 17.43 10.95 1.02
C LYS A 473 17.95 9.54 0.78
N ALA A 474 17.63 8.60 1.66
CA ALA A 474 18.02 7.20 1.55
C ALA A 474 17.42 6.55 0.29
N LEU A 475 16.10 6.64 0.09
CA LEU A 475 15.46 6.08 -1.10
C LEU A 475 15.96 6.72 -2.40
N LYS A 476 16.26 8.04 -2.37
CA LYS A 476 16.86 8.73 -3.53
C LYS A 476 18.28 8.24 -3.83
N ALA A 477 19.01 7.76 -2.82
CA ALA A 477 20.32 7.14 -2.98
C ALA A 477 20.25 5.67 -3.42
N GLY A 478 19.05 5.10 -3.59
CA GLY A 478 18.85 3.72 -4.00
C GLY A 478 18.75 2.72 -2.85
N GLU A 479 18.64 3.19 -1.60
CA GLU A 479 18.45 2.31 -0.44
C GLU A 479 17.10 1.61 -0.46
N SER A 480 17.04 0.41 0.15
CA SER A 480 15.84 -0.42 0.20
C SER A 480 14.80 0.07 1.23
N LEU A 481 13.58 -0.45 1.13
CA LEU A 481 12.59 -0.28 2.20
C LEU A 481 13.06 -0.87 3.53
N GLN A 482 13.80 -1.98 3.51
CA GLN A 482 14.36 -2.58 4.72
C GLN A 482 15.34 -1.63 5.40
N PHE A 483 16.15 -0.91 4.62
CA PHE A 483 17.06 0.10 5.17
C PHE A 483 16.28 1.21 5.88
N ILE A 484 15.24 1.77 5.24
CA ILE A 484 14.47 2.87 5.84
C ILE A 484 13.48 2.42 6.91
N CYS A 485 13.21 1.11 7.08
CA CYS A 485 12.27 0.61 8.07
C CYS A 485 12.92 -0.19 9.21
N GLY A 486 14.15 -0.69 9.06
CA GLY A 486 14.83 -1.57 10.01
C GLY A 486 14.57 -3.07 9.74
N SER A 487 15.27 -3.94 10.47
CA SER A 487 15.23 -5.40 10.32
C SER A 487 14.00 -6.07 10.95
N ASP A 488 13.29 -5.39 11.84
CA ASP A 488 12.09 -5.93 12.50
C ASP A 488 10.84 -5.77 11.61
N LEU A 489 10.82 -6.50 10.51
CA LEU A 489 9.63 -6.73 9.70
C LEU A 489 8.84 -7.98 10.14
N ASP A 490 9.43 -8.81 11.00
CA ASP A 490 8.89 -10.12 11.39
C ASP A 490 8.10 -10.14 12.70
N SER A 491 8.04 -9.02 13.45
CA SER A 491 7.25 -8.94 14.69
C SER A 491 5.93 -8.18 14.48
N TYR A 492 4.96 -8.89 13.91
CA TYR A 492 3.56 -8.46 13.89
C TYR A 492 2.93 -8.58 15.27
#